data_AF-A0A0L0V6Q3-F1
#
_entry.id   AF-A0A0L0V6Q3-F1
#
_cell.length_a   1.000
_cell.length_b   1.000
_cell.length_c   1.000
_cell.angle_alpha   90.00
_cell.angle_beta   90.00
_cell.angle_gamma   90.00
#
_symmetry.space_group_name_H-M   'P 1'
#
loop_
_entity.id
_entity.type
_entity.pdbx_description
1 polymer ?
#
loop_
_entity_poly.entity_id
_entity_poly.type
_entity_poly.pdbx_seq_one_letter_code
_entity_poly.pdbx_strand_id
1 'polypeptide(L)'
;MFLEASSFLQDQQFFCTETPIITFNDCEGAGEVFAEALAASLGRVYSFGPTSRAKKSQTNCYLAKLWMLKAELLLIEDLESPMNGLESLLKPIIWNLHQSNSLSSQDLKSLGVPKQTYDSTGTSWP
;
A
#
# COMPACT_ATOMS: atom_id res chain seq x y z
N MET A 1 9.15 6.26 6.46
CA MET A 1 7.93 5.52 6.05
C MET A 1 8.23 4.12 5.50
N PHE A 2 8.64 3.92 4.24
CA PHE A 2 8.83 2.54 3.71
C PHE A 2 9.90 1.74 4.46
N LEU A 3 11.08 2.32 4.69
CA LEU A 3 12.17 1.67 5.42
C LEU A 3 11.78 1.35 6.88
N GLU A 4 11.04 2.24 7.51
CA GLU A 4 10.55 2.11 8.88
C GLU A 4 9.51 0.98 9.00
N ALA A 5 8.56 0.93 8.07
CA ALA A 5 7.58 -0.15 7.99
C ALA A 5 8.25 -1.50 7.69
N SER A 6 9.26 -1.53 6.81
CA SER A 6 10.02 -2.75 6.50
C SER A 6 10.82 -3.25 7.70
N SER A 7 11.49 -2.35 8.44
CA SER A 7 12.20 -2.70 9.67
C SER A 7 11.25 -3.31 10.71
N PHE A 8 10.09 -2.68 10.91
CA PHE A 8 9.07 -3.18 11.84
C PHE A 8 8.57 -4.58 11.45
N LEU A 9 8.28 -4.80 10.16
CA LEU A 9 7.81 -6.10 9.68
C LEU A 9 8.89 -7.18 9.81
N GLN A 10 10.16 -6.84 9.60
CA GLN A 10 11.28 -7.75 9.84
C GLN A 10 11.42 -8.11 11.33
N ASP A 11 11.24 -7.14 12.23
CA ASP A 11 11.25 -7.38 13.68
C ASP A 11 10.09 -8.30 14.11
N GLN A 12 8.94 -8.22 13.42
CA GLN A 12 7.79 -9.11 13.59
C GLN A 12 7.92 -10.45 12.83
N GLN A 13 9.13 -10.79 12.38
CA GLN A 13 9.46 -12.03 11.67
C GLN A 13 8.73 -12.24 10.34
N PHE A 14 8.38 -11.15 9.63
CA PHE A 14 7.87 -11.28 8.27
C PHE A 14 9.01 -11.41 7.26
N PHE A 15 8.80 -12.29 6.28
CA PHE A 15 9.72 -12.43 5.15
C PHE A 15 9.33 -11.49 4.00
N CYS A 16 10.30 -10.73 3.50
CA CYS A 16 10.11 -9.93 2.31
C CYS A 16 10.06 -10.84 1.08
N THR A 17 9.02 -10.67 0.25
CA THR A 17 8.83 -11.44 -0.97
C THR A 17 8.53 -10.51 -2.13
N GLU A 18 9.09 -10.81 -3.30
CA GLU A 18 8.79 -10.10 -4.53
C GLU A 18 7.73 -10.89 -5.30
N THR A 19 6.55 -10.30 -5.47
CA THR A 19 5.47 -10.88 -6.27
C THR A 19 5.64 -10.49 -7.74
N PRO A 20 5.37 -11.39 -8.69
CA PRO A 20 5.49 -11.09 -10.11
C PRO A 20 4.48 -9.99 -10.50
N ILE A 21 4.96 -8.98 -11.22
CA ILE A 21 4.14 -7.84 -11.69
C ILE A 21 3.29 -8.24 -12.92
N ILE A 22 3.80 -9.17 -13.73
CA ILE A 22 3.13 -9.68 -14.92
C ILE A 22 2.66 -11.10 -14.63
N THR A 23 1.37 -11.30 -14.79
CA THR A 23 0.68 -12.54 -14.46
C THR A 23 -0.42 -12.81 -15.47
N PHE A 24 -0.76 -14.08 -15.68
CA PHE A 24 -1.87 -14.48 -16.54
C PHE A 24 -3.26 -14.24 -15.91
N ASN A 25 -3.30 -14.03 -14.58
CA ASN A 25 -4.53 -13.80 -13.83
C ASN A 25 -4.85 -12.29 -13.75
N ASP A 26 -6.10 -11.96 -13.43
CA ASP A 26 -6.62 -10.59 -13.37
C ASP A 26 -5.79 -9.68 -12.46
N CYS A 27 -5.73 -8.39 -12.82
CA CYS A 27 -4.85 -7.37 -12.21
C CYS A 27 -4.98 -7.22 -10.69
N GLU A 28 -6.08 -7.68 -10.09
CA GLU A 28 -6.33 -7.55 -8.65
C GLU A 28 -5.83 -8.76 -7.85
N GLY A 29 -6.03 -9.98 -8.35
CA GLY A 29 -5.77 -11.22 -7.60
C GLY A 29 -4.47 -11.96 -7.97
N ALA A 30 -3.80 -11.56 -9.05
CA ALA A 30 -2.70 -12.36 -9.54
C ALA A 30 -1.44 -12.33 -8.68
N GLY A 31 -1.10 -11.18 -8.09
CA GLY A 31 -0.02 -11.09 -7.11
C GLY A 31 -0.39 -11.69 -5.75
N GLU A 32 -1.68 -11.83 -5.46
CA GLU A 32 -2.20 -12.34 -4.18
C GLU A 32 -1.99 -13.85 -4.07
N VAL A 33 -2.30 -14.61 -5.12
CA VAL A 33 -2.09 -16.08 -5.14
C VAL A 33 -0.62 -16.45 -4.91
N PHE A 34 0.33 -15.68 -5.44
CA PHE A 34 1.75 -15.91 -5.19
C PHE A 34 2.14 -15.61 -3.74
N ALA A 35 1.59 -14.53 -3.15
CA ALA A 35 1.82 -14.20 -1.76
C ALA A 35 1.21 -15.26 -0.83
N GLU A 36 0.00 -15.76 -1.11
CA GLU A 36 -0.65 -16.84 -0.36
C GLU A 36 0.18 -18.14 -0.39
N ALA A 37 0.68 -18.52 -1.57
CA ALA A 37 1.51 -19.72 -1.70
C ALA A 37 2.81 -19.63 -0.87
N LEU A 38 3.44 -18.45 -0.85
CA LEU A 38 4.63 -18.21 -0.04
C LEU A 38 4.29 -18.16 1.46
N ALA A 39 3.19 -17.49 1.81
CA ALA A 39 2.69 -17.39 3.17
C ALA A 39 2.31 -18.77 3.74
N ALA A 40 1.80 -19.69 2.93
CA ALA A 40 1.53 -21.07 3.36
C ALA A 40 2.80 -21.83 3.78
N SER A 41 3.96 -21.48 3.21
CA SER A 41 5.25 -22.09 3.55
C SER A 41 6.01 -21.36 4.67
N LEU A 42 5.94 -20.03 4.69
CA LEU A 42 6.71 -19.16 5.59
C LEU A 42 5.90 -18.63 6.78
N GLY A 43 4.57 -18.80 6.76
CA GLY A 43 3.62 -18.31 7.77
C GLY A 43 3.33 -16.81 7.67
N ARG A 44 4.38 -15.99 7.53
CA ARG A 44 4.28 -14.52 7.53
C ARG A 44 5.12 -13.93 6.41
N VAL A 45 4.47 -13.27 5.45
CA VAL A 45 5.17 -12.65 4.32
C VAL A 45 4.66 -11.24 4.09
N TYR A 46 5.52 -10.39 3.58
CA TYR A 46 5.12 -9.08 3.10
C TYR A 46 5.72 -8.82 1.72
N SER A 47 5.05 -8.00 0.94
CA SER A 47 5.52 -7.55 -0.36
C SER A 47 5.30 -6.04 -0.49
N PHE A 48 6.24 -5.37 -1.15
CA PHE A 48 6.12 -3.97 -1.48
C PHE A 48 6.38 -3.79 -2.97
N GLY A 49 5.37 -3.28 -3.67
CA GLY A 49 5.46 -3.18 -5.12
C GLY A 49 4.35 -2.37 -5.76
N PRO A 50 4.51 -2.04 -7.05
CA PRO A 50 3.47 -1.40 -7.81
C PRO A 50 2.29 -2.36 -7.98
N THR A 51 1.09 -1.87 -7.72
CA THR A 51 -0.13 -2.59 -8.07
C THR A 51 -0.98 -1.73 -8.99
N SER A 52 -1.54 -2.38 -10.01
CA SER A 52 -2.40 -1.76 -10.99
C SER A 52 -3.85 -2.18 -10.73
N ARG A 53 -4.78 -1.23 -10.79
CA ARG A 53 -6.22 -1.51 -10.70
C ARG A 53 -6.86 -1.18 -12.03
N ALA A 54 -7.38 -2.20 -12.71
CA ALA A 54 -8.01 -2.05 -14.03
C ALA A 54 -9.50 -1.66 -13.93
N LYS A 55 -9.87 -0.77 -12.99
CA LYS A 55 -11.26 -0.29 -12.85
C LYS A 55 -11.38 1.12 -13.40
N LYS A 56 -12.26 1.32 -14.37
CA LYS A 56 -12.63 2.64 -14.87
C LYS A 56 -13.35 3.41 -13.75
N SER A 57 -12.64 4.30 -13.08
CA SER A 57 -13.17 5.23 -12.10
C SER A 57 -12.49 6.57 -12.34
N GLN A 58 -13.28 7.62 -12.56
CA GLN A 58 -12.78 8.96 -12.83
C GLN A 58 -12.86 9.87 -11.60
N THR A 59 -12.93 9.29 -10.39
CA THR A 59 -12.92 10.08 -9.15
C THR A 59 -11.48 10.36 -8.71
N ASN A 60 -11.24 11.52 -8.07
CA ASN A 60 -9.91 11.98 -7.64
C ASN A 60 -9.21 11.08 -6.60
N CYS A 61 -9.85 10.01 -6.14
CA CYS A 61 -9.31 9.04 -5.17
C CYS A 61 -8.90 7.71 -5.83
N TYR A 62 -9.01 7.58 -7.15
CA TYR A 62 -8.69 6.35 -7.87
C TYR A 62 -7.46 6.57 -8.74
N LEU A 63 -6.38 5.87 -8.40
CA LEU A 63 -5.20 5.78 -9.24
C LEU A 63 -5.19 4.42 -9.94
N ALA A 64 -4.95 4.44 -11.25
CA ALA A 64 -4.78 3.21 -12.03
C ALA A 64 -3.53 2.42 -11.61
N LYS A 65 -2.53 3.11 -11.04
CA LYS A 65 -1.27 2.54 -10.56
C LYS A 65 -0.87 3.19 -9.24
N LEU A 66 -0.58 2.38 -8.24
CA LEU A 66 -0.22 2.83 -6.89
C LEU A 66 0.79 1.86 -6.26
N TRP A 67 1.56 2.33 -5.29
CA TRP A 67 2.45 1.48 -4.50
C TRP A 67 1.69 0.91 -3.33
N MET A 68 1.76 -0.41 -3.12
CA MET A 68 1.16 -1.07 -1.97
C MET A 68 2.23 -1.77 -1.15
N LEU A 69 2.11 -1.63 0.16
CA LEU A 69 2.67 -2.55 1.12
C LEU A 69 1.57 -3.56 1.47
N LYS A 70 1.78 -4.83 1.13
CA LYS A 70 0.86 -5.92 1.44
C LYS A 70 1.54 -6.86 2.43
N ALA A 71 0.79 -7.35 3.40
CA ALA A 71 1.27 -8.27 4.41
C ALA A 71 0.25 -9.39 4.57
N GLU A 72 0.71 -10.63 4.39
CA GLU A 72 -0.10 -11.84 4.50
C GLU A 72 0.34 -12.62 5.74
N LEU A 73 -0.62 -12.98 6.58
CA LEU A 73 -0.44 -13.85 7.73
C LEU A 73 -1.34 -15.08 7.56
N LEU A 74 -0.75 -16.27 7.69
CA LEU A 74 -1.49 -17.49 7.90
C LEU A 74 -1.41 -17.96 9.35
N LEU A 75 -2.33 -18.85 9.71
CA LEU A 75 -2.41 -19.50 11.02
C LEU A 75 -2.73 -18.53 12.17
N ILE A 76 -3.48 -17.48 11.88
CA ILE A 76 -4.05 -16.60 12.91
C ILE A 76 -5.30 -17.26 13.49
N GLU A 77 -5.35 -17.39 14.82
CA GLU A 77 -6.55 -17.83 15.54
C GLU A 77 -7.47 -16.66 15.89
N ASP A 78 -6.91 -15.45 16.03
CA ASP A 78 -7.62 -14.26 16.49
C ASP A 78 -7.23 -12.99 15.70
N LEU A 79 -8.25 -12.22 15.27
CA LEU A 79 -8.07 -11.03 14.43
C LEU A 79 -7.50 -9.82 15.18
N GLU A 80 -7.55 -9.79 16.51
CA GLU A 80 -7.07 -8.68 17.32
C GLU A 80 -5.54 -8.55 17.22
N SER A 81 -4.82 -9.67 17.15
CA SER A 81 -3.35 -9.69 17.05
C SER A 81 -2.81 -8.93 15.83
N PRO A 82 -3.20 -9.24 14.58
CA PRO A 82 -2.73 -8.49 13.41
C PRO A 82 -3.24 -7.04 13.41
N MET A 83 -4.44 -6.76 13.93
CA MET A 83 -4.97 -5.40 14.02
C MET A 83 -4.13 -4.52 14.97
N ASN A 84 -3.77 -5.04 16.14
CA ASN A 84 -2.89 -4.37 17.09
C ASN A 84 -1.47 -4.18 16.52
N GLY A 85 -0.99 -5.15 15.75
CA GLY A 85 0.28 -5.04 15.01
C GLY A 85 0.26 -3.92 13.97
N LEU A 86 -0.82 -3.82 13.18
CA LEU A 86 -1.01 -2.74 12.20
C LEU A 86 -1.10 -1.37 12.87
N GLU A 87 -1.84 -1.27 13.98
CA GLU A 87 -1.96 -0.01 14.73
C GLU A 87 -0.60 0.42 15.30
N SER A 88 0.20 -0.54 15.80
CA SER A 88 1.55 -0.31 16.29
C SER A 88 2.55 0.10 15.21
N LEU A 89 2.32 -0.28 13.95
CA LEU A 89 3.08 0.19 12.80
C LEU A 89 2.66 1.62 12.39
N LEU A 90 1.36 1.92 12.38
CA LEU A 90 0.83 3.19 11.91
C LEU A 90 1.01 4.33 12.91
N LYS A 91 0.82 4.08 14.21
CA LYS A 91 0.92 5.11 15.27
C LYS A 91 2.27 5.84 15.25
N PRO A 92 3.44 5.16 15.25
CA PRO A 92 4.74 5.83 15.18
C PRO A 92 4.94 6.60 13.89
N ILE A 93 4.53 6.05 12.74
CA ILE A 93 4.65 6.73 11.43
C ILE A 93 3.84 8.03 11.45
N ILE A 94 2.59 7.99 11.90
CA ILE A 94 1.72 9.16 11.99
C ILE A 94 2.28 10.18 12.98
N TRP A 95 2.78 9.72 14.13
CA TRP A 95 3.40 10.59 15.12
C TRP A 95 4.66 11.28 14.56
N ASN A 96 5.55 10.53 13.93
CA ASN A 96 6.76 11.04 13.30
C ASN A 96 6.42 12.03 12.19
N LEU A 97 5.42 11.72 11.37
CA LEU A 97 4.90 12.65 10.36
C LEU A 97 4.35 13.92 11.00
N HIS A 98 3.51 13.82 12.03
CA HIS A 98 2.94 14.96 12.74
C HIS A 98 4.04 15.89 13.29
N GLN A 99 5.06 15.30 13.93
CA GLN A 99 6.21 16.06 14.44
C GLN A 99 7.01 16.70 13.30
N SER A 100 7.21 16.00 12.18
CA SER A 100 7.92 16.54 11.01
C SER A 100 7.14 17.65 10.28
N ASN A 101 5.81 17.59 10.28
CA ASN A 101 4.92 18.54 9.59
C ASN A 101 4.70 19.84 10.38
N SER A 102 5.23 19.93 11.60
CA SER A 102 5.34 21.21 12.33
C SER A 102 6.34 22.17 11.68
N LEU A 103 7.13 21.70 10.71
CA LEU A 103 7.88 22.53 9.79
C LEU A 103 7.20 22.52 8.40
N SER A 104 6.67 23.69 8.03
CA SER A 104 6.50 24.19 6.66
C SER A 104 5.24 23.82 5.86
N SER A 105 4.13 24.50 6.19
CA SER A 105 3.02 24.77 5.23
C SER A 105 3.47 25.59 3.99
N GLN A 106 4.74 26.03 3.93
CA GLN A 106 5.34 26.78 2.83
C GLN A 106 5.93 25.85 1.75
N ASP A 107 6.47 24.68 2.12
CA ASP A 107 7.04 23.69 1.19
C ASP A 107 5.95 22.91 0.42
N LEU A 108 4.79 22.70 1.05
CA LEU A 108 3.61 22.12 0.39
C LEU A 108 3.05 23.01 -0.72
N LYS A 109 3.26 24.34 -0.63
CA LYS A 109 2.85 25.30 -1.66
C LYS A 109 3.87 25.40 -2.80
N SER A 110 5.14 25.13 -2.53
CA SER A 110 6.20 25.14 -3.56
C SER A 110 6.22 23.87 -4.42
N LEU A 111 5.66 22.76 -3.92
CA LEU A 111 5.56 21.48 -4.63
C LEU A 111 4.57 21.45 -5.80
N GLY A 112 3.88 22.56 -6.12
CA GLY A 112 3.23 22.76 -7.41
C GLY A 112 2.33 21.61 -7.86
N VAL A 113 1.48 21.07 -6.97
CA VAL A 113 0.52 20.03 -7.36
C VAL A 113 -0.47 20.66 -8.35
N PRO A 114 -0.55 20.21 -9.61
CA PRO A 114 -1.53 20.73 -10.55
C PRO A 114 -2.92 20.46 -9.99
N LYS A 115 -3.70 21.51 -9.74
CA LYS A 115 -5.13 21.40 -9.46
C LYS A 115 -5.80 20.90 -10.74
N GLN A 116 -5.86 19.59 -10.92
CA GLN A 116 -6.68 19.03 -11.98
C GLN A 116 -8.14 19.15 -11.53
N THR A 117 -8.82 20.18 -12.03
CA THR A 117 -10.26 20.32 -11.86
C THR A 117 -10.94 19.22 -12.66
N TYR A 118 -11.65 18.34 -11.96
CA TYR A 118 -12.50 17.32 -12.57
C TYR A 118 -13.64 18.01 -13.33
N ASP A 119 -13.65 17.88 -14.66
CA ASP A 119 -14.80 18.27 -15.47
C ASP A 119 -15.80 17.10 -15.48
N SER A 120 -16.93 17.30 -14.81
CA SER A 120 -18.02 16.33 -14.72
C SER A 120 -18.92 16.33 -15.96
N THR A 121 -18.69 17.23 -16.92
CA THR A 121 -19.51 17.35 -18.13
C THR A 121 -18.77 16.75 -19.33
N GLY A 122 -19.37 15.67 -19.86
CA GLY A 122 -18.73 14.78 -20.81
C GLY A 122 -18.33 15.43 -22.14
N THR A 123 -17.15 15.05 -22.60
CA THR A 123 -16.93 14.61 -23.97
C THR A 123 -15.97 13.42 -23.93
N SER A 124 -16.42 12.32 -24.54
CA SER A 124 -15.69 11.08 -24.76
C SER A 124 -14.36 11.33 -25.49
N TRP A 125 -13.30 10.64 -25.06
CA TRP A 125 -12.10 10.48 -25.88
C TRP A 125 -12.45 9.70 -27.18
N PRO A 126 -11.75 9.99 -28.30
CA PRO A 126 -12.04 9.40 -29.61
C PRO A 126 -11.88 7.88 -29.64
#